data_AF-A0AAV8D4M1-F1
#
_entry.id   AF-A0AAV8D4M1-F1
#
_cell.length_a   1.000
_cell.length_b   1.000
_cell.length_c   1.000
_cell.angle_alpha   90.00
_cell.angle_beta   90.00
_cell.angle_gamma   90.00
#
_symmetry.space_group_name_H-M   'P 1'
#
loop_
_entity.id
_entity.type
_entity.pdbx_description
1 polymer ?
#
loop_
_entity_poly.entity_id
_entity_poly.type
_entity_poly.pdbx_seq_one_letter_code
_entity_poly.pdbx_strand_id
1 'polypeptide(L)'
;MDLLKQELQRKRCLLEFEFSGRKALRRSEINHLEIQKLREKELHQLQSRNSSSPQSNSQPQSKKSSGKDDPALPRDEVIRRLRVLKQLITLFGEDDVARYKRLLSVIESGALEIDAEEIGEGQTNDFLRDIYELKKKQEAVISNSSEGGANGGGQGDQEEMSKKGDKYKDKDKEVPFEDLCDEEKIKVFFKRLLDEWGQEVEEMPEAERRTAKGKSVLATYKQCARYLDPLFKMCKKKVGDMMS
;
A
#
# COMPACT_ATOMS: atom_id res chain seq x y z
N MET A 1 -8.32 -4.41 47.46
CA MET A 1 -8.87 -5.32 46.42
C MET A 1 -9.94 -4.63 45.58
N ASP A 2 -10.77 -3.78 46.18
CA ASP A 2 -12.01 -3.28 45.57
C ASP A 2 -11.80 -2.28 44.43
N LEU A 3 -10.76 -1.45 44.49
CA LEU A 3 -10.39 -0.53 43.40
C LEU A 3 -10.11 -1.27 42.08
N LEU A 4 -9.41 -2.42 42.12
CA LEU A 4 -9.15 -3.23 40.93
C LEU A 4 -10.43 -3.87 40.39
N LYS A 5 -11.33 -4.29 41.28
CA LYS A 5 -12.64 -4.83 40.93
C LYS A 5 -13.52 -3.77 40.27
N GLN A 6 -13.50 -2.54 40.77
CA GLN A 6 -14.19 -1.37 40.22
C GLN A 6 -13.64 -0.98 38.84
N GLU A 7 -12.32 -0.94 38.67
CA GLU A 7 -11.68 -0.64 37.37
C GLU A 7 -12.01 -1.72 36.32
N LEU A 8 -11.98 -3.01 36.69
CA LEU A 8 -12.37 -4.12 35.82
C LEU A 8 -13.85 -4.08 35.45
N GLN A 9 -14.74 -3.75 36.39
CA GLN A 9 -16.17 -3.61 36.13
C GLN A 9 -16.45 -2.41 35.20
N ARG A 10 -15.77 -1.27 35.41
CA ARG A 10 -15.84 -0.10 34.52
C ARG A 10 -15.42 -0.44 33.10
N LYS A 11 -14.32 -1.19 32.92
CA LYS A 11 -13.85 -1.65 31.61
C LYS A 11 -14.82 -2.63 30.95
N ARG A 12 -15.48 -3.52 31.71
CA ARG A 12 -16.52 -4.42 31.18
C ARG A 12 -17.73 -3.65 30.67
N CYS A 13 -18.28 -2.72 31.44
CA CYS A 13 -19.42 -1.90 31.00
C CYS A 13 -19.10 -1.05 29.76
N LEU A 14 -17.87 -0.52 29.66
CA LEU A 14 -17.43 0.20 28.45
C LEU A 14 -17.40 -0.71 27.22
N LEU A 15 -16.88 -1.94 27.34
CA LEU A 15 -16.85 -2.90 26.23
C LEU A 15 -18.25 -3.39 25.84
N GLU A 16 -19.16 -3.55 26.81
CA GLU A 16 -20.56 -3.87 26.54
C GLU A 16 -21.26 -2.74 25.76
N PHE A 17 -20.99 -1.48 26.11
CA PHE A 17 -21.54 -0.31 25.44
C PHE A 17 -20.93 -0.08 24.04
N GLU A 18 -19.60 -0.11 23.91
CA GLU A 18 -18.91 0.18 22.64
C GLU A 18 -19.08 -0.94 21.59
N PHE A 19 -19.36 -2.18 22.01
CA PHE A 19 -19.39 -3.34 21.11
C PHE A 19 -20.63 -4.23 21.24
N SER A 20 -21.70 -3.72 21.86
CA SER A 20 -22.99 -4.40 22.05
C SER A 20 -22.88 -5.81 22.66
N GLY A 21 -21.95 -6.00 23.59
CA GLY A 21 -21.70 -7.28 24.27
C GLY A 21 -21.15 -8.42 23.39
N ARG A 22 -20.67 -8.15 22.17
CA ARG A 22 -20.09 -9.18 21.29
C ARG A 22 -18.80 -9.75 21.91
N LYS A 23 -18.76 -11.07 22.15
CA LYS A 23 -17.64 -11.78 22.81
C LYS A 23 -16.35 -11.86 21.97
N ALA A 24 -16.46 -11.69 20.65
CA ALA A 24 -15.32 -11.74 19.73
C ALA A 24 -15.45 -10.60 18.71
N LEU A 25 -14.36 -9.88 18.49
CA LEU A 25 -14.27 -8.80 17.51
C LEU A 25 -13.05 -9.00 16.61
N ARG A 26 -13.20 -8.66 15.34
CA ARG A 26 -12.08 -8.65 14.40
C ARG A 26 -11.18 -7.46 14.72
N ARG A 27 -9.86 -7.66 14.71
CA ARG A 27 -8.87 -6.61 14.97
C ARG A 27 -9.04 -5.38 14.04
N SER A 28 -9.56 -5.60 12.83
CA SER A 28 -9.93 -4.54 11.89
C SER A 28 -11.03 -3.62 12.40
N GLU A 29 -12.07 -4.14 13.07
CA GLU A 29 -13.17 -3.33 13.64
C GLU A 29 -12.64 -2.45 14.79
N ILE A 30 -11.80 -3.01 15.65
CA ILE A 30 -11.17 -2.31 16.77
C ILE A 30 -10.30 -1.16 16.26
N ASN A 31 -9.37 -1.45 15.34
CA ASN A 31 -8.48 -0.43 14.76
C ASN A 31 -9.28 0.66 14.02
N HIS A 32 -10.37 0.31 13.32
CA HIS A 32 -11.21 1.27 12.60
C HIS A 32 -11.91 2.24 13.56
N LEU A 33 -12.52 1.73 14.64
CA LEU A 33 -13.18 2.54 15.66
C LEU A 33 -12.18 3.41 16.44
N GLU A 34 -10.97 2.91 16.70
CA GLU A 34 -9.89 3.71 17.31
C GLU A 34 -9.46 4.87 16.41
N ILE A 35 -9.30 4.63 15.10
CA ILE A 35 -9.02 5.69 14.10
C ILE A 35 -10.18 6.69 14.02
N GLN A 36 -11.43 6.23 14.01
CA GLN A 36 -12.61 7.11 13.98
C GLN A 36 -12.66 8.01 15.22
N LYS A 37 -12.49 7.42 16.41
CA LYS A 37 -12.48 8.13 17.70
C LYS A 37 -11.30 9.11 17.83
N LEU A 38 -10.19 8.87 17.12
CA LEU A 38 -9.09 9.82 16.99
C LEU A 38 -9.50 11.03 16.14
N ARG A 39 -10.09 10.81 14.95
CA ARG A 39 -10.57 11.87 14.04
C ARG A 39 -11.65 12.74 14.68
N GLU A 40 -12.58 12.13 15.42
CA GLU A 40 -13.63 12.85 16.15
C GLU A 40 -13.04 13.75 17.26
N LYS A 41 -12.00 13.29 17.97
CA LYS A 41 -11.27 14.11 18.94
C LYS A 41 -10.52 15.26 18.29
N GLU A 42 -9.87 15.03 17.14
CA GLU A 42 -9.20 16.07 16.37
C GLU A 42 -10.20 17.14 15.90
N LEU A 43 -11.35 16.74 15.35
CA LEU A 43 -12.43 17.65 14.97
C LEU A 43 -12.96 18.46 16.16
N HIS A 44 -13.21 17.82 17.30
CA HIS A 44 -13.67 18.50 18.52
C HIS A 44 -12.60 19.46 19.08
N GLN A 45 -11.32 19.09 19.00
CA GLN A 45 -10.22 19.97 19.41
C GLN A 45 -10.10 21.20 18.49
N LEU A 46 -10.28 21.02 17.18
CA LEU A 46 -10.37 22.12 16.22
C LEU A 46 -11.56 23.03 16.51
N GLN A 47 -12.76 22.48 16.76
CA GLN A 47 -13.94 23.26 17.15
C GLN A 47 -13.76 24.03 18.45
N SER A 48 -13.12 23.43 19.47
CA SER A 48 -12.82 24.12 20.73
C SER A 48 -11.81 25.26 20.57
N ARG A 49 -10.79 25.09 19.69
CA ARG A 49 -9.84 26.16 19.33
C ARG A 49 -10.52 27.27 18.53
N ASN A 50 -11.48 26.93 17.66
CA ASN A 50 -12.22 27.90 16.87
C ASN A 50 -13.29 28.68 17.67
N SER A 51 -13.61 28.24 18.89
CA SER A 51 -14.56 28.90 19.80
C SER A 51 -13.90 29.59 21.00
N SER A 52 -12.57 29.46 21.17
CA SER A 52 -11.80 30.13 22.24
C SER A 52 -11.00 31.32 21.71
N SER A 53 -11.67 32.46 21.51
CA SER A 53 -10.99 33.75 21.37
C SER A 53 -10.31 34.15 22.68
N PRO A 54 -8.98 34.36 22.72
CA PRO A 54 -8.31 34.84 23.92
C PRO A 54 -8.39 36.37 24.01
N GLN A 55 -9.32 36.88 24.82
CA GLN A 55 -9.28 38.26 25.32
C GLN A 55 -8.66 38.31 26.73
N SER A 56 -7.37 38.67 26.83
CA SER A 56 -6.84 39.35 28.01
C SER A 56 -5.48 40.00 27.72
N ASN A 57 -5.56 41.31 27.55
CA ASN A 57 -4.53 42.29 27.22
C ASN A 57 -3.36 42.38 28.23
N SER A 58 -2.12 42.30 27.76
CA SER A 58 -0.98 43.06 28.31
C SER A 58 0.11 43.29 27.25
N GLN A 59 0.51 44.55 27.06
CA GLN A 59 1.50 45.07 26.10
C GLN A 59 2.34 46.16 26.82
N PRO A 60 3.43 46.73 26.24
CA PRO A 60 3.97 46.61 24.87
C PRO A 60 5.49 46.25 24.84
N GLN A 61 6.30 46.33 23.77
CA GLN A 61 6.13 46.63 22.33
C GLN A 61 6.98 45.64 21.49
N SER A 62 6.49 45.18 20.33
CA SER A 62 7.29 45.13 19.09
C SER A 62 6.42 44.95 17.84
N LYS A 63 6.27 46.06 17.09
CA LYS A 63 5.89 46.18 15.66
C LYS A 63 4.75 45.28 15.11
N LYS A 64 3.59 45.91 14.90
CA LYS A 64 2.49 45.37 14.07
C LYS A 64 2.86 45.35 12.58
N SER A 65 2.50 44.27 11.89
CA SER A 65 2.10 44.29 10.47
C SER A 65 0.86 43.40 10.30
N SER A 66 -0.30 43.91 10.75
CA SER A 66 -1.58 43.24 10.57
C SER A 66 -2.06 43.41 9.12
N GLY A 67 -2.06 42.34 8.33
CA GLY A 67 -2.48 42.37 6.93
C GLY A 67 -2.85 41.00 6.38
N LYS A 68 -4.14 40.66 6.44
CA LYS A 68 -4.91 39.74 5.58
C LYS A 68 -4.43 38.28 5.32
N ASP A 69 -3.27 37.86 5.80
CA ASP A 69 -2.64 36.59 5.39
C ASP A 69 -2.64 35.47 6.44
N ASP A 70 -3.66 35.40 7.31
CA ASP A 70 -3.84 34.19 8.14
C ASP A 70 -4.16 32.98 7.25
N PRO A 71 -3.47 31.84 7.41
CA PRO A 71 -3.68 30.69 6.54
C PRO A 71 -5.04 30.06 6.85
N ALA A 72 -5.96 30.13 5.88
CA ALA A 72 -7.32 29.60 6.03
C ALA A 72 -7.38 28.05 6.17
N LEU A 73 -6.25 27.36 6.02
CA LEU A 73 -6.10 25.93 6.21
C LEU A 73 -5.06 25.64 7.32
N PRO A 74 -5.31 24.67 8.22
CA PRO A 74 -4.31 24.23 9.19
C PRO A 74 -3.01 23.77 8.53
N ARG A 75 -1.88 23.94 9.22
CA ARG A 75 -0.54 23.55 8.76
C ARG A 75 -0.47 22.15 8.14
N ASP A 76 -1.13 21.18 8.76
CA ASP A 76 -1.07 19.78 8.35
C ASP A 76 -1.94 19.49 7.11
N GLU A 77 -2.99 20.27 6.89
CA GLU A 77 -3.77 20.29 5.65
C GLU A 77 -2.91 20.80 4.49
N VAL A 78 -2.15 21.88 4.71
CA VAL A 78 -1.22 22.44 3.73
C VAL A 78 -0.15 21.42 3.36
N ILE A 79 0.47 20.77 4.36
CA ILE A 79 1.48 19.72 4.13
C ILE A 79 0.90 18.52 3.38
N ARG A 80 -0.33 18.09 3.72
CA ARG A 80 -0.96 16.95 3.03
C ARG A 80 -1.22 17.27 1.57
N ARG A 81 -1.74 18.47 1.26
CA ARG A 81 -1.97 18.92 -0.13
C ARG A 81 -0.66 19.07 -0.90
N LEU A 82 0.38 19.65 -0.31
CA LEU A 82 1.71 19.72 -0.94
C LEU A 82 2.28 18.32 -1.22
N ARG A 83 2.13 17.38 -0.27
CA ARG A 83 2.57 15.98 -0.45
C ARG A 83 1.79 15.26 -1.55
N VAL A 84 0.47 15.47 -1.64
CA VAL A 84 -0.34 14.97 -2.76
C VAL A 84 0.18 15.54 -4.07
N LEU A 85 0.36 16.87 -4.16
CA LEU A 85 0.91 17.60 -5.32
C LEU A 85 2.42 17.35 -5.59
N LYS A 86 3.02 16.33 -4.96
CA LYS A 86 4.46 15.96 -5.07
C LYS A 86 5.44 17.11 -4.82
N GLN A 87 5.02 18.15 -4.11
CA GLN A 87 5.84 19.31 -3.76
C GLN A 87 6.61 19.09 -2.46
N LEU A 88 7.78 19.73 -2.34
CA LEU A 88 8.52 19.76 -1.08
C LEU A 88 7.65 20.31 0.05
N ILE A 89 7.54 19.55 1.14
CA ILE A 89 6.62 19.85 2.25
C ILE A 89 6.95 21.15 2.98
N THR A 90 8.21 21.57 3.01
CA THR A 90 8.68 22.83 3.59
C THR A 90 10.01 23.19 2.95
N LEU A 91 10.18 24.44 2.53
CA LEU A 91 11.45 24.97 2.02
C LEU A 91 12.31 25.56 3.15
N PHE A 92 13.62 25.73 2.93
CA PHE A 92 14.51 26.31 3.93
C PHE A 92 14.13 27.78 4.21
N GLY A 93 13.91 28.13 5.48
CA GLY A 93 13.43 29.46 5.88
C GLY A 93 11.96 29.74 5.57
N GLU A 94 11.15 28.72 5.26
CA GLU A 94 9.73 28.89 4.90
C GLU A 94 8.78 28.80 6.12
N ASP A 95 8.29 29.96 6.54
CA ASP A 95 7.20 30.08 7.53
C ASP A 95 5.88 29.47 7.03
N ASP A 96 4.99 29.09 7.97
CA ASP A 96 3.71 28.43 7.65
C ASP A 96 2.82 29.27 6.70
N VAL A 97 2.85 30.60 6.79
CA VAL A 97 2.14 31.52 5.87
C VAL A 97 2.74 31.47 4.46
N ALA A 98 4.07 31.48 4.34
CA ALA A 98 4.76 31.39 3.06
C ALA A 98 4.48 30.04 2.38
N ARG A 99 4.47 28.95 3.15
CA ARG A 99 4.08 27.61 2.68
C ARG A 99 2.65 27.55 2.18
N TYR A 100 1.71 28.20 2.87
CA TYR A 100 0.32 28.30 2.43
C TYR A 100 0.19 29.07 1.12
N LYS A 101 0.87 30.23 0.99
CA LYS A 101 0.92 31.00 -0.26
C LYS A 101 1.54 30.21 -1.41
N ARG A 102 2.60 29.44 -1.17
CA ARG A 102 3.16 28.53 -2.18
C ARG A 102 2.16 27.45 -2.60
N LEU A 103 1.44 26.84 -1.66
CA LEU A 103 0.38 25.87 -2.00
C LEU A 103 -0.69 26.50 -2.91
N LEU A 104 -1.15 27.72 -2.59
CA LEU A 104 -2.11 28.44 -3.43
C LEU A 104 -1.55 28.67 -4.84
N SER A 105 -0.31 29.17 -4.95
CA SER A 105 0.35 29.40 -6.24
C SER A 105 0.54 28.11 -7.06
N VAL A 106 0.86 26.98 -6.41
CA VAL A 106 0.95 25.67 -7.09
C VAL A 106 -0.42 25.24 -7.63
N ILE A 107 -1.49 25.36 -6.84
CA ILE A 107 -2.87 25.05 -7.27
C ILE A 107 -3.30 25.97 -8.43
N GLU A 108 -3.05 27.27 -8.31
CA GLU A 108 -3.41 28.29 -9.31
C GLU A 108 -2.63 28.10 -10.62
N SER A 109 -1.37 27.66 -10.56
CA SER A 109 -0.56 27.34 -11.73
C SER A 109 -1.00 26.08 -12.49
N GLY A 110 -1.92 25.28 -11.92
CA GLY A 110 -2.42 24.03 -12.53
C GLY A 110 -1.35 22.96 -12.77
N ALA A 111 -0.15 23.11 -12.21
CA ALA A 111 1.07 22.48 -12.72
C ALA A 111 1.21 20.97 -12.48
N LEU A 112 0.21 20.30 -11.91
CA LEU A 112 0.20 18.87 -11.62
C LEU A 112 -1.25 18.34 -11.55
N GLU A 113 -1.80 17.99 -12.71
CA GLU A 113 -2.80 16.91 -12.78
C GLU A 113 -2.08 15.61 -12.40
N ILE A 114 -2.26 15.17 -11.16
CA ILE A 114 -1.78 13.87 -10.71
C ILE A 114 -2.94 12.92 -10.90
N ASP A 115 -2.83 12.08 -11.92
CA ASP A 115 -3.74 10.96 -12.12
C ASP A 115 -3.83 10.16 -10.82
N ALA A 116 -5.06 9.87 -10.39
CA ALA A 116 -5.31 9.16 -9.14
C ALA A 116 -4.68 7.75 -9.11
N GLU A 117 -4.29 7.25 -10.29
CA GLU A 117 -3.59 5.99 -10.53
C GLU A 117 -2.09 6.07 -10.13
N GLU A 118 -1.43 7.22 -10.31
CA GLU A 118 0.00 7.42 -10.00
C GLU A 118 0.27 7.62 -8.48
N ILE A 119 -0.80 7.79 -7.68
CA ILE A 119 -0.72 8.04 -6.23
C ILE A 119 -0.29 6.79 -5.44
N GLY A 120 -0.33 5.60 -6.05
CA GLY A 120 -0.06 4.31 -5.39
C GLY A 120 1.34 3.71 -5.55
N GLU A 121 2.19 4.24 -6.45
CA GLU A 121 3.39 3.51 -6.89
C GLU A 121 4.64 3.73 -6.01
N GLY A 122 4.73 4.89 -5.35
CA GLY A 122 5.86 5.22 -4.47
C GLY A 122 5.74 4.58 -3.09
N GLN A 123 6.44 3.47 -2.87
CA GLN A 123 6.58 2.77 -1.57
C GLN A 123 5.33 2.01 -1.05
N THR A 124 4.43 1.56 -1.92
CA THR A 124 3.49 0.50 -1.49
C THR A 124 4.23 -0.82 -1.31
N ASN A 125 3.95 -1.51 -0.21
CA ASN A 125 4.55 -2.80 0.09
C ASN A 125 4.08 -3.83 -0.96
N ASP A 126 5.00 -4.40 -1.75
CA ASP A 126 4.72 -5.37 -2.82
C ASP A 126 3.80 -6.51 -2.37
N PHE A 127 4.00 -7.02 -1.16
CA PHE A 127 3.16 -8.06 -0.58
C PHE A 127 1.70 -7.59 -0.35
N LEU A 128 1.51 -6.33 0.06
CA LEU A 128 0.16 -5.77 0.23
C LEU A 128 -0.52 -5.52 -1.12
N ARG A 129 0.25 -5.14 -2.16
CA ARG A 129 -0.26 -5.04 -3.54
C ARG A 129 -0.76 -6.39 -4.04
N ASP A 130 0.05 -7.44 -3.95
CA ASP A 130 -0.32 -8.78 -4.37
C ASP A 130 -1.55 -9.33 -3.62
N ILE A 131 -1.61 -9.13 -2.29
CA ILE A 131 -2.77 -9.52 -1.47
C ILE A 131 -4.02 -8.71 -1.83
N TYR A 132 -3.89 -7.44 -2.22
CA TYR A 132 -4.99 -6.60 -2.68
C TYR A 132 -5.50 -7.03 -4.06
N GLU A 133 -4.61 -7.29 -5.02
CA GLU A 133 -4.96 -7.81 -6.34
C GLU A 133 -5.70 -9.15 -6.25
N LEU A 134 -5.23 -10.07 -5.39
CA LEU A 134 -5.89 -11.36 -5.14
C LEU A 134 -7.29 -11.19 -4.52
N LYS A 135 -7.50 -10.20 -3.66
CA LYS A 135 -8.84 -9.86 -3.14
C LYS A 135 -9.73 -9.26 -4.22
N LYS A 136 -9.24 -8.27 -4.98
CA LYS A 136 -9.97 -7.62 -6.07
C LYS A 136 -10.45 -8.65 -7.12
N LYS A 137 -9.59 -9.63 -7.48
CA LYS A 137 -9.98 -10.73 -8.38
C LYS A 137 -11.05 -11.64 -7.78
N GLN A 138 -10.98 -11.98 -6.48
CA GLN A 138 -12.05 -12.75 -5.83
C GLN A 138 -13.37 -11.98 -5.73
N GLU A 139 -13.33 -10.68 -5.43
CA GLU A 139 -14.51 -9.82 -5.37
C GLU A 139 -15.18 -9.69 -6.75
N ALA A 140 -14.40 -9.55 -7.84
CA ALA A 140 -14.92 -9.53 -9.20
C ALA A 140 -15.57 -10.87 -9.62
N VAL A 141 -15.03 -12.01 -9.19
CA VAL A 141 -15.65 -13.33 -9.42
C VAL A 141 -16.97 -13.46 -8.65
N ILE A 142 -17.05 -12.91 -7.43
CA ILE A 142 -18.27 -12.93 -6.62
C ILE A 142 -19.34 -11.98 -7.18
N SER A 143 -18.97 -10.77 -7.65
CA SER A 143 -19.93 -9.85 -8.29
C SER A 143 -20.52 -10.46 -9.56
N ASN A 144 -19.67 -11.06 -10.40
CA ASN A 144 -20.11 -11.70 -11.65
C ASN A 144 -20.94 -12.98 -11.41
N SER A 145 -20.94 -13.52 -10.18
CA SER A 145 -21.80 -14.65 -9.79
C SER A 145 -23.21 -14.22 -9.37
N SER A 146 -23.48 -12.91 -9.22
CA SER A 146 -24.78 -12.38 -8.80
C SER A 146 -25.73 -12.06 -9.96
N GLU A 147 -25.23 -11.99 -11.21
CA GLU A 147 -26.01 -11.65 -12.40
C GLU A 147 -25.88 -12.71 -13.49
N GLY A 148 -26.54 -13.85 -13.27
CA GLY A 148 -27.06 -14.72 -14.34
C GLY A 148 -26.09 -15.57 -15.17
N GLY A 149 -26.19 -16.90 -15.00
CA GLY A 149 -26.18 -17.82 -16.14
C GLY A 149 -24.83 -18.32 -16.68
N ALA A 150 -24.40 -19.46 -16.12
CA ALA A 150 -23.68 -20.57 -16.76
C ALA A 150 -22.70 -20.35 -17.95
N ASN A 151 -21.51 -20.94 -17.75
CA ASN A 151 -20.53 -21.43 -18.73
C ASN A 151 -19.46 -20.42 -19.21
N GLY A 152 -18.21 -20.70 -18.82
CA GLY A 152 -17.03 -19.90 -19.15
C GLY A 152 -15.86 -20.32 -18.26
N GLY A 153 -15.06 -21.29 -18.72
CA GLY A 153 -13.87 -21.73 -17.99
C GLY A 153 -12.88 -20.57 -17.83
N GLY A 154 -12.60 -20.18 -16.59
CA GLY A 154 -11.73 -19.05 -16.23
C GLY A 154 -10.24 -19.33 -16.45
N GLN A 155 -9.86 -19.72 -17.66
CA GLN A 155 -8.47 -19.87 -18.08
C GLN A 155 -8.01 -18.58 -18.75
N GLY A 156 -7.53 -17.63 -17.95
CA GLY A 156 -7.15 -16.30 -18.42
C GLY A 156 -6.41 -15.50 -17.35
N ASP A 157 -5.11 -15.80 -17.18
CA ASP A 157 -4.08 -14.83 -16.73
C ASP A 157 -2.64 -15.38 -16.63
N GLN A 158 -2.39 -16.67 -16.92
CA GLN A 158 -1.00 -17.16 -17.09
C GLN A 158 -0.32 -16.63 -18.38
N GLU A 159 -1.06 -16.02 -19.30
CA GLU A 159 -0.49 -15.53 -20.58
C GLU A 159 0.26 -14.19 -20.48
N GLU A 160 -0.16 -13.24 -19.63
CA GLU A 160 0.43 -11.88 -19.67
C GLU A 160 1.84 -11.79 -19.06
N MET A 161 2.19 -12.65 -18.10
CA MET A 161 3.57 -12.75 -17.59
C MET A 161 4.47 -13.65 -18.45
N SER A 162 3.88 -14.53 -19.26
CA SER A 162 4.63 -15.39 -20.20
C SER A 162 4.98 -14.69 -21.52
N LYS A 163 4.14 -13.75 -22.00
CA LYS A 163 4.30 -13.09 -23.31
C LYS A 163 5.43 -12.05 -23.41
N LYS A 164 6.14 -11.75 -22.32
CA LYS A 164 7.39 -10.94 -22.31
C LYS A 164 8.66 -11.76 -22.07
N GLY A 165 8.57 -13.08 -22.06
CA GLY A 165 9.72 -14.00 -22.04
C GLY A 165 10.13 -14.44 -23.44
N ASP A 166 11.29 -13.97 -23.91
CA ASP A 166 12.07 -14.47 -25.06
C ASP A 166 11.30 -14.86 -26.34
N LYS A 167 11.42 -14.01 -27.37
CA LYS A 167 11.09 -14.31 -28.77
C LYS A 167 12.13 -15.24 -29.43
N TYR A 168 12.60 -16.23 -28.67
CA TYR A 168 13.58 -17.23 -29.05
C TYR A 168 13.04 -18.60 -28.64
N LYS A 169 12.29 -19.23 -29.55
CA LYS A 169 12.42 -20.67 -29.76
C LYS A 169 13.81 -20.90 -30.36
N ASP A 170 14.85 -20.67 -29.57
CA ASP A 170 16.15 -21.19 -29.97
C ASP A 170 16.10 -22.70 -29.85
N LYS A 171 16.81 -23.37 -30.75
CA LYS A 171 16.92 -24.82 -30.72
C LYS A 171 18.01 -25.15 -29.72
N ASP A 172 17.64 -25.10 -28.44
CA ASP A 172 18.46 -25.61 -27.35
C ASP A 172 18.85 -27.05 -27.73
N LYS A 173 20.09 -27.19 -28.19
CA LYS A 173 20.79 -28.47 -28.14
C LYS A 173 20.73 -28.86 -26.67
N GLU A 174 20.38 -30.11 -26.38
CA GLU A 174 20.47 -30.65 -25.03
C GLU A 174 21.95 -30.75 -24.63
N VAL A 175 22.54 -29.60 -24.27
CA VAL A 175 23.84 -29.52 -23.63
C VAL A 175 23.63 -30.04 -22.20
N PRO A 176 24.34 -31.09 -21.77
CA PRO A 176 24.24 -31.62 -20.41
C PRO A 176 24.39 -30.50 -19.38
N PHE A 177 23.66 -30.59 -18.27
CA PHE A 177 23.69 -29.56 -17.21
C PHE A 177 25.11 -29.32 -16.69
N GLU A 178 25.96 -30.34 -16.74
CA GLU A 178 27.37 -30.35 -16.37
C GLU A 178 28.23 -29.45 -17.28
N ASP A 179 27.86 -29.31 -18.57
CA ASP A 179 28.61 -28.59 -19.60
C ASP A 179 28.21 -27.11 -19.74
N LEU A 180 27.11 -26.68 -19.08
CA LEU A 180 26.71 -25.26 -19.01
C LEU A 180 27.73 -24.41 -18.24
N CYS A 181 27.83 -23.11 -18.53
CA CYS A 181 28.62 -22.21 -17.67
C CYS A 181 27.91 -21.99 -16.32
N ASP A 182 28.64 -21.50 -15.31
CA ASP A 182 28.09 -21.34 -13.95
C ASP A 182 26.90 -20.39 -13.91
N GLU A 183 26.93 -19.28 -14.65
CA GLU A 183 25.78 -18.38 -14.81
C GLU A 183 24.54 -19.05 -15.42
N GLU A 184 24.72 -20.00 -16.34
CA GLU A 184 23.64 -20.76 -16.95
C GLU A 184 23.12 -21.87 -16.04
N LYS A 185 24.00 -22.58 -15.33
CA LYS A 185 23.65 -23.54 -14.27
C LYS A 185 22.79 -22.87 -13.19
N ILE A 186 23.21 -21.70 -12.70
CA ILE A 186 22.45 -20.88 -11.76
C ILE A 186 21.07 -20.54 -12.32
N LYS A 187 21.00 -20.03 -13.56
CA LYS A 187 19.74 -19.66 -14.22
C LYS A 187 18.80 -20.85 -14.39
N VAL A 188 19.28 -22.00 -14.85
CA VAL A 188 18.49 -23.22 -15.07
C VAL A 188 18.00 -23.79 -13.74
N PHE A 189 18.88 -23.88 -12.73
CA PHE A 189 18.54 -24.38 -11.40
C PHE A 189 17.45 -23.52 -10.73
N PHE A 190 17.63 -22.20 -10.66
CA PHE A 190 16.64 -21.33 -10.01
C PHE A 190 15.33 -21.20 -10.81
N LYS A 191 15.35 -21.35 -12.14
CA LYS A 191 14.13 -21.49 -12.93
C LYS A 191 13.38 -22.77 -12.56
N ARG A 192 14.07 -23.92 -12.59
CA ARG A 192 13.46 -25.22 -12.25
C ARG A 192 12.84 -25.19 -10.85
N LEU A 193 13.52 -24.58 -9.87
CA LEU A 193 13.02 -24.43 -8.51
C LEU A 193 11.78 -23.50 -8.42
N LEU A 194 11.71 -22.44 -9.22
CA LEU A 194 10.51 -21.59 -9.33
C LEU A 194 9.35 -22.27 -10.06
N ASP A 195 9.64 -23.15 -11.01
CA ASP A 195 8.64 -23.93 -11.75
C ASP A 195 8.07 -25.05 -10.85
N GLU A 196 8.93 -25.78 -10.13
CA GLU A 196 8.56 -26.75 -9.09
C GLU A 196 7.69 -26.10 -8.00
N TRP A 197 8.13 -24.97 -7.42
CA TRP A 197 7.34 -24.25 -6.41
C TRP A 197 6.05 -23.65 -6.98
N GLY A 198 6.05 -23.24 -8.25
CA GLY A 198 4.84 -22.79 -8.96
C GLY A 198 3.78 -23.89 -9.07
N GLN A 199 4.22 -25.12 -9.40
CA GLN A 199 3.35 -26.30 -9.45
C GLN A 199 2.77 -26.63 -8.08
N GLU A 200 3.58 -26.67 -7.01
CA GLU A 200 3.08 -26.87 -5.64
C GLU A 200 1.99 -25.84 -5.26
N VAL A 201 2.18 -24.58 -5.66
CA VAL A 201 1.24 -23.47 -5.39
C VAL A 201 -0.05 -23.58 -6.20
N GLU A 202 -0.01 -24.16 -7.40
CA GLU A 202 -1.18 -24.42 -8.25
C GLU A 202 -1.96 -25.66 -7.80
N GLU A 203 -1.25 -26.74 -7.45
CA GLU A 203 -1.80 -27.99 -6.90
C GLU A 203 -2.39 -27.83 -5.48
N MET A 204 -2.00 -26.78 -4.73
CA MET A 204 -2.60 -26.46 -3.43
C MET A 204 -4.14 -26.52 -3.48
N PRO A 205 -4.80 -27.31 -2.61
CA PRO A 205 -6.24 -27.53 -2.67
C PRO A 205 -7.01 -26.24 -2.45
N GLU A 206 -8.16 -26.12 -3.13
CA GLU A 206 -8.90 -24.86 -3.25
C GLU A 206 -9.39 -24.28 -1.90
N ALA A 207 -9.57 -25.14 -0.89
CA ALA A 207 -9.89 -24.74 0.49
C ALA A 207 -8.72 -24.02 1.18
N GLU A 208 -7.48 -24.50 0.97
CA GLU A 208 -6.28 -23.91 1.55
C GLU A 208 -5.87 -22.64 0.79
N ARG A 209 -6.01 -22.65 -0.54
CA ARG A 209 -5.76 -21.49 -1.41
C ARG A 209 -6.64 -20.28 -1.06
N ARG A 210 -7.89 -20.50 -0.60
CA ARG A 210 -8.77 -19.44 -0.09
C ARG A 210 -8.38 -18.89 1.28
N THR A 211 -7.65 -19.67 2.08
CA THR A 211 -7.25 -19.32 3.44
C THR A 211 -6.19 -18.20 3.41
N ALA A 212 -6.14 -17.37 4.46
CA ALA A 212 -5.15 -16.27 4.56
C ALA A 212 -3.69 -16.76 4.43
N LYS A 213 -3.40 -17.99 4.88
CA LYS A 213 -2.10 -18.66 4.69
C LYS A 213 -1.82 -18.95 3.21
N GLY A 214 -2.73 -19.63 2.49
CA GLY A 214 -2.55 -19.92 1.06
C GLY A 214 -2.42 -18.65 0.21
N LYS A 215 -3.20 -17.61 0.51
CA LYS A 215 -3.04 -16.27 -0.10
C LYS A 215 -1.66 -15.66 0.17
N SER A 216 -1.15 -15.80 1.38
CA SER A 216 0.21 -15.35 1.74
C SER A 216 1.27 -16.13 0.97
N VAL A 217 1.15 -17.45 0.84
CA VAL A 217 2.10 -18.29 0.08
C VAL A 217 2.14 -17.88 -1.39
N LEU A 218 0.97 -17.73 -2.03
CA LEU A 218 0.88 -17.29 -3.43
C LEU A 218 1.45 -15.87 -3.65
N ALA A 219 1.24 -14.94 -2.71
CA ALA A 219 1.85 -13.61 -2.76
C ALA A 219 3.37 -13.67 -2.59
N THR A 220 3.89 -14.46 -1.63
CA THR A 220 5.32 -14.66 -1.44
C THR A 220 5.97 -15.26 -2.69
N TYR A 221 5.37 -16.29 -3.31
CA TYR A 221 5.86 -16.87 -4.56
C TYR A 221 5.99 -15.83 -5.68
N LYS A 222 4.93 -15.04 -5.93
CA LYS A 222 4.93 -13.96 -6.93
C LYS A 222 5.93 -12.85 -6.64
N GLN A 223 6.16 -12.54 -5.36
CA GLN A 223 7.19 -11.59 -4.94
C GLN A 223 8.59 -12.14 -5.22
N CYS A 224 8.88 -13.39 -4.83
CA CYS A 224 10.15 -14.07 -5.08
C CYS A 224 10.48 -14.16 -6.58
N ALA A 225 9.51 -14.56 -7.42
CA ALA A 225 9.70 -14.64 -8.87
C ALA A 225 10.12 -13.29 -9.48
N ARG A 226 9.41 -12.21 -9.16
CA ARG A 226 9.75 -10.84 -9.63
C ARG A 226 11.11 -10.36 -9.13
N TYR A 227 11.52 -10.75 -7.92
CA TYR A 227 12.84 -10.38 -7.38
C TYR A 227 14.00 -11.19 -7.99
N LEU A 228 13.73 -12.30 -8.65
CA LEU A 228 14.73 -13.10 -9.39
C LEU A 228 14.87 -12.68 -10.87
N ASP A 229 13.91 -11.93 -11.44
CA ASP A 229 14.01 -11.39 -12.80
C ASP A 229 15.32 -10.61 -13.10
N PRO A 230 15.83 -9.74 -12.19
CA PRO A 230 17.11 -9.05 -12.40
C PRO A 230 18.28 -10.03 -12.47
N LEU A 231 18.29 -11.08 -11.64
CA LEU A 231 19.32 -12.12 -11.63
C LEU A 231 19.32 -12.88 -12.96
N PHE A 232 18.16 -13.33 -13.43
CA PHE A 232 18.05 -14.04 -14.71
C PHE A 232 18.49 -13.17 -15.91
N LYS A 233 18.28 -11.84 -15.85
CA LYS A 233 18.78 -10.89 -16.85
C LYS A 233 20.31 -10.74 -16.78
N MET A 234 20.91 -10.77 -15.60
CA MET A 234 22.38 -10.73 -15.43
C MET A 234 23.05 -12.00 -15.96
N CYS A 235 22.50 -13.18 -15.64
CA CYS A 235 22.97 -14.47 -16.17
C CYS A 235 22.97 -14.52 -17.71
N LYS A 236 21.99 -13.90 -18.38
CA LYS A 236 21.95 -13.81 -19.85
C LYS A 236 23.05 -12.92 -20.45
N LYS A 237 23.39 -11.79 -19.81
CA LYS A 237 24.30 -10.79 -20.41
C LYS A 237 25.75 -11.27 -20.46
N LYS A 238 26.24 -11.92 -19.40
CA LYS A 238 27.63 -12.38 -19.33
C LYS A 238 27.99 -13.43 -20.39
N VAL A 239 27.05 -14.30 -20.76
CA VAL A 239 27.26 -15.29 -21.83
C VAL A 239 27.48 -14.61 -23.18
N GLY A 240 26.80 -13.48 -23.43
CA GLY A 240 27.00 -12.66 -24.63
C GLY A 240 28.36 -11.95 -24.66
N ASP A 241 28.74 -11.28 -23.57
CA ASP A 241 30.01 -10.54 -23.45
C ASP A 241 31.26 -11.47 -23.40
N MET A 242 31.10 -12.78 -23.20
CA MET A 242 32.19 -13.77 -23.30
C MET A 242 32.39 -14.35 -24.72
N MET A 243 31.54 -14.00 -25.69
CA MET A 243 31.61 -14.48 -27.08
C MET A 243 31.72 -13.36 -28.13
N SER A 244 32.22 -12.19 -27.74
CA SER A 244 32.53 -11.04 -28.64
C SER A 244 33.91 -10.45 -28.33
#